data_AF-A0A060WPD8-F1
#
_entry.id   AF-A0A060WPD8-F1
#
_cell.length_a   1.000
_cell.length_b   1.000
_cell.length_c   1.000
_cell.angle_alpha   90.00
_cell.angle_beta   90.00
_cell.angle_gamma   90.00
#
_symmetry.space_group_name_H-M   'P 1'
#
loop_
_entity.id
_entity.type
_entity.pdbx_description
1 polymer ?
#
loop_
_entity_poly.entity_id
_entity_poly.type
_entity_poly.pdbx_seq_one_letter_code
_entity_poly.pdbx_strand_id
1 'polypeptide(L)'
;MANLTNTHKAIDFVLKNIFENQAAGATADATKVLVIITDGNPSDTDKRFNSIKRSDKKNIIRFVIGVSPIISIIPPTQHHTIV
;
A
#
# COMPACT_ATOMS: atom_id res chain seq x y z
N MET A 1 1.61 -23.66 7.97
CA MET A 1 2.38 -22.46 7.58
C MET A 1 1.50 -21.27 7.86
N ALA A 2 2.00 -20.19 8.48
CA ALA A 2 1.21 -18.98 8.64
C ALA A 2 1.01 -18.31 7.27
N ASN A 3 -0.21 -17.87 6.96
CA ASN A 3 -0.45 -17.03 5.78
C ASN A 3 0.09 -15.63 6.09
N LEU A 4 1.10 -15.19 5.34
CA LEU A 4 1.75 -13.89 5.52
C LEU A 4 1.25 -12.88 4.49
N THR A 5 0.79 -11.73 4.97
CA THR A 5 0.38 -10.59 4.13
C THR A 5 1.40 -9.45 4.31
N ASN A 6 2.44 -9.41 3.48
CA ASN A 6 3.53 -8.44 3.62
C ASN A 6 3.25 -7.13 2.85
N THR A 7 2.24 -6.38 3.29
CA THR A 7 1.77 -5.17 2.58
C THR A 7 2.83 -4.07 2.54
N HIS A 8 3.52 -3.79 3.65
CA HIS A 8 4.50 -2.70 3.71
C HIS A 8 5.75 -2.99 2.88
N LYS A 9 6.20 -4.26 2.89
CA LYS A 9 7.26 -4.72 2.01
C LYS A 9 6.88 -4.62 0.54
N ALA A 10 5.62 -4.90 0.18
CA ALA A 10 5.15 -4.75 -1.19
C ALA A 10 5.13 -3.27 -1.63
N ILE A 11 4.64 -2.37 -0.77
CA ILE A 11 4.70 -0.93 -1.04
C ILE A 11 6.16 -0.49 -1.22
N ASP A 12 7.07 -0.88 -0.31
CA ASP A 12 8.51 -0.60 -0.44
C ASP A 12 9.08 -1.05 -1.79
N PHE A 13 8.72 -2.24 -2.24
CA PHE A 13 9.16 -2.76 -3.53
C PHE A 13 8.72 -1.86 -4.69
N VAL A 14 7.45 -1.46 -4.73
CA VAL A 14 6.93 -0.61 -5.82
C VAL A 14 7.61 0.76 -5.80
N LEU A 15 7.83 1.35 -4.61
CA LEU A 15 8.51 2.63 -4.47
C LEU A 15 9.96 2.61 -4.97
N LYS A 16 10.66 1.47 -4.82
CA LYS A 16 12.06 1.32 -5.21
C LYS A 16 12.25 0.96 -6.67
N ASN A 17 11.36 0.11 -7.21
CA ASN A 17 11.62 -0.58 -8.47
C ASN A 17 10.73 -0.11 -9.62
N ILE A 18 9.59 0.53 -9.32
CA ILE A 18 8.57 0.85 -10.32
C ILE A 18 8.45 2.36 -10.51
N PHE A 19 8.03 3.12 -9.49
CA PHE A 19 7.60 4.51 -9.68
C PHE A 19 8.67 5.51 -10.14
N GLU A 20 9.95 5.13 -10.08
CA GLU A 20 11.08 5.98 -10.48
C GLU A 20 11.99 5.31 -11.51
N ASN A 21 11.63 4.12 -11.96
CA ASN A 21 12.42 3.36 -12.90
C ASN A 21 11.87 3.50 -14.32
N GLN A 22 12.55 4.32 -15.14
CA GLN A 22 12.18 4.51 -16.55
C GLN A 22 12.22 3.20 -17.35
N ALA A 23 13.13 2.27 -17.02
CA ALA A 23 13.19 0.96 -17.66
C ALA A 23 11.99 0.06 -17.28
N ALA A 24 11.30 0.36 -16.17
CA ALA A 24 10.03 -0.26 -15.81
C ALA A 24 8.81 0.48 -16.39
N GLY A 25 9.04 1.48 -17.25
CA GLY A 25 7.98 2.26 -17.92
C GLY A 25 7.52 3.51 -17.15
N ALA A 26 8.22 3.92 -16.08
CA ALA A 26 7.85 5.13 -15.35
C ALA A 26 8.17 6.41 -16.14
N THR A 27 7.19 7.31 -16.23
CA THR A 27 7.37 8.67 -16.73
C THR A 27 7.60 9.62 -15.55
N ALA A 28 8.64 10.46 -15.61
CA ALA A 28 9.07 11.31 -14.50
C ALA A 28 7.96 12.24 -13.98
N ASP A 29 7.22 12.86 -14.91
CA ASP A 29 6.19 13.86 -14.62
C ASP A 29 4.76 13.29 -14.56
N ALA A 30 4.60 11.96 -14.63
CA ALA A 30 3.29 11.35 -14.53
C ALA A 30 2.73 11.42 -13.11
N THR A 31 1.41 11.56 -13.00
CA THR A 31 0.70 11.35 -11.74
C THR A 31 0.85 9.89 -11.32
N LYS A 32 1.36 9.64 -10.13
CA LYS A 32 1.62 8.31 -9.62
C LYS A 32 0.46 7.84 -8.75
N VAL A 33 -0.16 6.74 -9.14
CA VAL A 33 -1.27 6.12 -8.40
C VAL A 33 -0.89 4.71 -8.01
N LEU A 34 -1.08 4.37 -6.74
CA LEU A 34 -0.94 3.02 -6.20
C LEU A 34 -2.31 2.51 -5.75
N VAL A 35 -2.81 1.46 -6.37
CA VAL A 35 -4.02 0.76 -5.94
C VAL A 35 -3.62 -0.50 -5.18
N ILE A 36 -4.02 -0.58 -3.92
CA ILE A 36 -3.76 -1.71 -3.02
C ILE A 36 -5.05 -2.47 -2.85
N ILE A 37 -5.06 -3.75 -3.25
CA ILE A 37 -6.19 -4.66 -3.06
C ILE A 37 -5.78 -5.69 -2.02
N THR A 38 -6.46 -5.72 -0.88
CA THR A 38 -6.05 -6.51 0.28
C THR A 38 -7.25 -6.84 1.17
N ASP A 39 -7.13 -7.83 2.04
CA ASP A 39 -8.08 -8.11 3.13
C ASP A 39 -7.96 -7.12 4.31
N GLY A 40 -6.99 -6.21 4.25
CA GLY A 40 -6.78 -5.17 5.25
C GLY A 40 -6.02 -5.63 6.50
N ASN A 41 -5.45 -6.84 6.49
CA ASN A 41 -4.76 -7.42 7.64
C ASN A 41 -3.29 -7.75 7.34
N PRO A 42 -2.39 -6.75 7.28
CA PRO A 42 -0.98 -7.01 7.05
C PRO A 42 -0.34 -7.77 8.22
N SER A 43 0.48 -8.77 7.90
CA SER A 43 1.30 -9.49 8.87
C SER A 43 2.63 -8.78 9.16
N ASP A 44 3.00 -7.81 8.33
CA ASP A 44 4.19 -6.97 8.53
C ASP A 44 3.84 -5.58 9.09
N THR A 45 4.83 -4.93 9.70
CA THR A 45 4.68 -3.56 10.24
C THR A 45 5.48 -2.57 9.39
N ASP A 46 5.01 -1.33 9.29
CA ASP A 46 5.74 -0.31 8.53
C ASP A 46 7.04 0.17 9.18
N LYS A 47 7.33 -0.22 10.42
CA LYS A 47 8.45 0.34 11.22
C LYS A 47 9.80 0.28 10.49
N ARG A 48 10.05 -0.79 9.75
CA ARG A 48 11.31 -1.00 9.01
C ARG A 48 11.35 -0.26 7.68
N PHE A 49 10.20 -0.17 7.00
CA PHE A 49 10.15 0.29 5.62
C PHE A 49 9.81 1.77 5.53
N ASN A 50 9.04 2.31 6.49
CA ASN A 50 8.52 3.68 6.45
C ASN A 50 7.89 3.97 5.07
N SER A 51 7.20 2.96 4.53
CA SER A 51 6.72 2.89 3.14
C SER A 51 5.56 3.87 2.93
N ILE A 52 4.72 4.07 3.94
CA ILE A 52 3.61 5.03 3.87
C ILE A 52 4.15 6.46 3.77
N LYS A 53 5.02 6.85 4.71
CA LYS A 53 5.64 8.19 4.71
C LYS A 53 6.50 8.46 3.47
N ARG A 54 7.20 7.44 2.94
CA ARG A 54 7.97 7.59 1.69
C ARG A 54 7.06 7.74 0.49
N SER A 55 5.93 7.05 0.48
CA SER A 55 4.92 7.20 -0.56
C SER A 55 4.32 8.61 -0.54
N ASP A 56 4.02 9.16 0.64
CA ASP A 56 3.54 10.54 0.80
C ASP A 56 4.53 11.56 0.25
N LYS A 57 5.81 11.43 0.62
CA LYS A 57 6.88 12.33 0.15
C LYS A 57 7.08 12.30 -1.37
N LYS A 58 6.66 11.22 -2.03
CA LYS A 58 6.74 11.06 -3.50
C LYS A 58 5.46 11.50 -4.20
N ASN A 59 4.49 12.10 -3.49
CA ASN A 59 3.19 12.52 -4.00
C ASN A 59 2.43 11.38 -4.71
N ILE A 60 2.54 10.15 -4.18
CA ILE A 60 1.83 9.01 -4.73
C ILE A 60 0.43 8.97 -4.12
N ILE A 61 -0.58 9.04 -4.98
CA ILE A 61 -1.98 8.88 -4.60
C ILE A 61 -2.20 7.39 -4.32
N ARG A 62 -2.65 7.06 -3.10
CA ARG A 62 -2.91 5.67 -2.71
C ARG A 62 -4.41 5.42 -2.58
N PHE A 63 -4.90 4.37 -3.22
CA PHE A 63 -6.24 3.82 -3.00
C PHE A 63 -6.12 2.44 -2.37
N VAL A 64 -6.91 2.19 -1.33
CA VAL A 64 -6.97 0.89 -0.67
C VAL A 64 -8.37 0.33 -0.86
N ILE A 65 -8.45 -0.84 -1.48
CA ILE A 65 -9.67 -1.60 -1.71
C ILE A 65 -9.62 -2.82 -0.81
N GLY A 66 -10.38 -2.76 0.29
CA GLY A 66 -10.59 -3.88 1.19
C GLY A 66 -11.48 -4.94 0.54
N VAL A 67 -11.00 -6.17 0.44
CA VAL A 67 -11.77 -7.32 -0.06
C VAL A 67 -11.98 -8.28 1.10
N SER A 68 -13.23 -8.39 1.54
CA SER A 68 -13.64 -9.35 2.56
C SER A 68 -14.84 -10.14 2.04
N PRO A 69 -14.88 -11.46 2.21
CA PRO A 69 -16.09 -12.24 1.93
C PRO A 69 -17.25 -11.88 2.89
N ILE A 70 -16.96 -11.19 4.00
CA ILE A 70 -17.94 -10.72 4.96
C ILE A 70 -18.14 -9.21 4.77
N ILE A 71 -19.37 -8.81 4.48
CA ILE A 71 -19.80 -7.40 4.59
C ILE A 71 -19.77 -7.07 6.08
N SER A 72 -18.69 -6.44 6.54
CA SER A 72 -18.64 -5.82 7.85
C SER A 72 -19.08 -4.37 7.67
N ILE A 73 -20.22 -4.01 8.25
CA ILE A 73 -20.64 -2.60 8.36
C ILE A 73 -19.73 -1.99 9.42
N ILE A 74 -18.55 -1.49 9.01
CA ILE A 74 -17.59 -0.90 9.93
C ILE A 74 -18.13 0.47 10.35
N PRO A 75 -18.41 0.72 11.65
CA PRO A 75 -18.76 2.05 12.12
C PRO A 75 -17.56 3.00 11.92
N PRO A 76 -17.80 4.27 11.54
CA PRO A 76 -16.77 5.22 11.12
C PRO A 76 -15.74 5.61 12.21
N THR A 77 -15.83 5.04 13.42
CA THR A 77 -14.98 5.40 14.56
C THR A 77 -13.83 4.43 14.82
N GLN A 78 -13.70 3.32 14.08
CA GLN A 78 -12.58 2.38 14.20
C GLN A 78 -11.57 2.58 13.05
N HIS A 79 -10.97 3.76 12.98
CA HIS A 79 -9.87 4.07 12.05
C HIS A 79 -8.52 3.51 12.55
N HIS A 80 -8.48 2.25 12.99
CA HIS A 80 -7.21 1.56 13.16
C HIS A 80 -7.19 0.35 12.22
N THR A 81 -6.46 0.55 11.12
CA THR A 81 -6.14 -0.37 10.02
C THR A 81 -7.04 -0.23 8.79
N ILE A 82 -6.84 0.88 8.08
CA ILE A 82 -6.84 0.88 6.61
C ILE A 82 -5.48 1.48 6.24
N VAL A 83 -4.46 0.60 6.16
CA VAL A 83 -3.06 0.84 5.74
C VAL A 83 -2.40 2.13 6.26
#